data_AF-A0A7S2X9R3-F1
#
_entry.id   AF-A0A7S2X9R3-F1
#
_cell.length_a   1.000
_cell.length_b   1.000
_cell.length_c   1.000
_cell.angle_alpha   90.00
_cell.angle_beta   90.00
_cell.angle_gamma   90.00
#
_symmetry.space_group_name_H-M   'P 1'
#
loop_
_entity.id
_entity.type
_entity.pdbx_description
1 polymer ?
#
loop_
_entity_poly.entity_id
_entity_poly.type
_entity_poly.pdbx_seq_one_letter_code
_entity_poly.pdbx_strand_id
1 'polypeptide(L)'
;GVYHSVYDSFGWMDREGDPGFRYHVAMAQVWGLLCLRLTEAEVLPLNHSLQAAALEDYVHTLEHTAKDANITTLDLTDLHHAVQAFEEAAKLVGEQAMPSSSSSSSSSSSSS
;
A
#
# COMPACT_ATOMS: atom_id res chain seq x y z
N GLY A 1 -15.22 19.02 24.41
CA GLY A 1 -14.20 18.73 23.39
C GLY A 1 -14.56 19.45 22.11
N VAL A 2 -13.62 19.61 21.18
CA VAL A 2 -13.83 20.34 19.92
C VAL A 2 -14.59 19.49 18.90
N TYR A 3 -14.22 18.22 18.75
CA TYR A 3 -14.85 17.27 17.82
C TYR A 3 -16.37 17.14 18.03
N HIS A 4 -17.14 17.25 16.94
CA HIS A 4 -18.63 17.23 16.92
C HIS A 4 -19.30 18.28 17.82
N SER A 5 -18.65 19.41 18.06
CA SER A 5 -19.23 20.52 18.81
C SER A 5 -19.33 21.78 17.95
N VAL A 6 -20.07 22.78 18.44
CA VAL A 6 -20.15 24.11 17.81
C VAL A 6 -18.80 24.85 17.77
N TYR A 7 -17.78 24.35 18.48
CA TYR A 7 -16.43 24.91 18.46
C TYR A 7 -15.59 24.38 17.29
N ASP A 8 -16.03 23.34 16.58
CA ASP A 8 -15.42 22.86 15.33
C ASP A 8 -15.78 23.81 14.19
N SER A 9 -14.99 24.88 14.09
CA SER A 9 -15.28 26.03 13.24
C SER A 9 -14.01 26.50 12.53
N PHE A 10 -14.18 27.20 11.42
CA PHE A 10 -13.06 27.81 10.69
C PHE A 10 -12.19 28.68 11.61
N GLY A 11 -12.81 29.46 12.50
CA GLY A 11 -12.09 30.34 13.42
C GLY A 11 -11.24 29.59 14.45
N TRP A 12 -11.67 28.40 14.86
CA TRP A 12 -10.85 27.52 15.69
C TRP A 12 -9.71 26.89 14.89
N MET A 13 -9.99 26.47 13.65
CA MET A 13 -8.97 25.92 12.74
C MET A 13 -7.86 26.94 12.45
N ASP A 14 -8.21 28.18 12.13
CA ASP A 14 -7.27 29.25 11.78
C ASP A 14 -6.44 29.75 12.97
N ARG A 15 -6.91 29.57 14.20
CA ARG A 15 -6.23 30.08 15.41
C ARG A 15 -5.48 29.02 16.19
N GLU A 16 -6.03 27.82 16.26
CA GLU A 16 -5.55 26.79 17.17
C GLU A 16 -5.16 25.51 16.44
N GLY A 17 -5.97 25.05 15.49
CA GLY A 17 -5.75 23.72 14.90
C GLY A 17 -4.72 23.68 13.75
N ASP A 18 -4.72 24.66 12.84
CA ASP A 18 -3.72 24.83 11.79
C ASP A 18 -3.57 26.32 11.40
N PRO A 19 -2.92 27.13 12.25
CA PRO A 19 -2.73 28.54 11.97
C PRO A 19 -1.98 28.78 10.66
N GLY A 20 -2.64 29.50 9.75
CA GLY A 20 -2.12 29.74 8.40
C GLY A 20 -2.20 28.52 7.46
N PHE A 21 -2.95 27.47 7.83
CA PHE A 21 -3.31 26.32 6.99
C PHE A 21 -2.13 25.53 6.41
N ARG A 22 -0.98 25.54 7.08
CA ARG A 22 0.26 24.97 6.55
C ARG A 22 0.18 23.44 6.48
N TYR A 23 -0.45 22.81 7.46
CA TYR A 23 -0.65 21.36 7.45
C TYR A 23 -1.70 20.94 6.41
N HIS A 24 -2.75 21.73 6.22
CA HIS A 24 -3.72 21.50 5.14
C HIS A 24 -3.07 21.60 3.76
N VAL A 25 -2.19 22.58 3.55
CA VAL A 25 -1.42 22.71 2.29
C VAL A 25 -0.50 21.51 2.10
N ALA A 26 0.26 21.10 3.14
CA ALA A 26 1.13 19.94 3.06
C ALA A 26 0.35 18.65 2.75
N MET A 27 -0.82 18.47 3.38
CA MET A 27 -1.71 17.34 3.13
C MET A 27 -2.24 17.35 1.69
N ALA A 28 -2.66 18.51 1.17
CA ALA A 28 -3.09 18.65 -0.21
C ALA A 28 -1.97 18.30 -1.21
N GLN A 29 -0.71 18.66 -0.91
CA GLN A 29 0.45 18.28 -1.73
C GLN A 29 0.68 16.77 -1.74
N VAL A 30 0.62 16.11 -0.58
CA VAL A 30 0.76 14.64 -0.48
C VAL A 30 -0.33 13.94 -1.29
N TRP A 31 -1.60 14.34 -1.12
CA TRP A 31 -2.72 13.74 -1.86
C TRP A 31 -2.65 14.03 -3.35
N GLY A 32 -2.22 15.23 -3.76
CA GLY A 32 -2.02 15.59 -5.16
C GLY A 32 -0.95 14.73 -5.82
N LEU A 33 0.21 14.56 -5.18
CA LEU A 33 1.29 13.70 -5.67
C LEU A 33 0.89 12.23 -5.72
N LEU A 34 0.14 11.75 -4.71
CA LEU A 34 -0.38 10.39 -4.72
C LEU A 34 -1.34 10.17 -5.89
N CYS A 35 -2.29 11.10 -6.11
CA CYS A 35 -3.24 11.04 -7.22
C CYS A 35 -2.51 10.97 -8.57
N LEU A 36 -1.55 11.87 -8.80
CA LEU A 36 -0.74 11.88 -10.04
C LEU A 36 0.02 10.56 -10.23
N ARG A 37 0.61 10.01 -9.17
CA ARG A 37 1.29 8.71 -9.24
C ARG A 37 0.34 7.56 -9.55
N LEU A 38 -0.92 7.62 -9.13
CA LEU A 38 -1.91 6.60 -9.41
C LEU A 38 -2.51 6.72 -10.81
N THR A 39 -2.69 7.95 -11.33
CA THR A 39 -3.28 8.18 -12.66
C THR A 39 -2.30 7.90 -13.80
N GLU A 40 -1.02 8.20 -13.61
CA GLU A 40 0.03 8.04 -14.64
C GLU A 40 0.67 6.63 -14.62
N ALA A 41 0.24 5.75 -13.71
CA ALA A 41 0.79 4.42 -13.56
C ALA A 41 0.11 3.41 -14.50
N GLU A 42 0.86 2.86 -15.46
CA GLU A 42 0.42 1.71 -16.28
C GLU A 42 0.22 0.45 -15.42
N VAL A 43 1.07 0.27 -14.42
CA VAL A 43 0.95 -0.70 -13.32
C VAL A 43 0.98 0.06 -12.01
N LEU A 44 -0.04 -0.12 -11.16
CA LEU A 44 -0.16 0.57 -9.88
C LEU A 44 1.13 0.42 -9.05
N PRO A 45 1.68 1.51 -8.47
CA PRO A 45 2.91 1.47 -7.66
C PRO A 45 2.63 0.92 -6.25
N LEU A 46 1.87 -0.16 -6.16
CA LEU A 46 1.59 -0.88 -4.93
C LEU A 46 2.71 -1.89 -4.71
N ASN A 47 3.26 -1.91 -3.51
CA ASN A 47 4.26 -2.89 -3.15
C ASN A 47 3.54 -4.17 -2.68
N HIS A 48 3.32 -5.09 -3.61
CA HIS A 48 2.65 -6.35 -3.33
C HIS A 48 3.44 -7.25 -2.36
N SER A 49 4.77 -7.12 -2.30
CA SER A 49 5.59 -7.84 -1.31
C SER A 49 5.33 -7.34 0.12
N LEU A 50 5.12 -6.03 0.32
CA LEU A 50 4.70 -5.50 1.62
C LEU A 50 3.29 -5.95 2.00
N GLN A 51 2.39 -6.11 1.02
CA GLN A 51 1.06 -6.64 1.26
C GLN A 51 1.11 -8.12 1.69
N ALA A 52 1.95 -8.93 1.04
CA ALA A 52 2.13 -10.33 1.42
C ALA A 52 2.69 -10.46 2.85
N ALA A 53 3.72 -9.66 3.19
CA ALA A 53 4.27 -9.63 4.55
C ALA A 53 3.23 -9.21 5.61
N ALA A 54 2.36 -8.25 5.30
CA ALA A 54 1.27 -7.86 6.20
C ALA A 54 0.24 -8.98 6.39
N LEU A 55 -0.07 -9.74 5.34
CA LEU A 55 -0.98 -10.88 5.43
C LEU A 55 -0.42 -11.99 6.33
N GLU A 56 0.87 -12.30 6.23
CA GLU A 56 1.52 -13.26 7.14
C GLU A 56 1.42 -12.81 8.61
N ASP A 57 1.67 -11.52 8.88
CA ASP A 57 1.58 -10.98 10.24
C ASP A 57 0.15 -11.07 10.81
N TYR A 58 -0.86 -10.87 9.97
CA TYR A 58 -2.26 -11.08 10.36
C TYR A 58 -2.59 -12.54 10.66
N VAL A 59 -2.07 -13.49 9.87
CA VAL A 59 -2.28 -14.93 10.13
C VAL A 59 -1.60 -15.32 11.45
N HIS A 60 -0.39 -14.84 11.71
CA HIS A 60 0.31 -15.11 12.96
C HIS A 60 -0.43 -14.49 14.17
N THR A 61 -0.98 -13.28 14.01
CA THR A 61 -1.83 -12.65 15.03
C THR A 61 -3.11 -13.44 15.29
N LEU A 62 -3.73 -13.98 14.24
CA LEU A 62 -4.90 -14.85 14.36
C LEU A 62 -4.58 -16.14 15.11
N GLU A 63 -3.44 -16.78 14.81
CA GLU A 63 -2.99 -17.97 15.54
C GLU A 63 -2.75 -17.69 17.01
N HIS A 64 -2.09 -16.57 17.33
CA HIS A 64 -1.87 -16.16 18.71
C HIS A 64 -3.20 -15.94 19.43
N THR A 65 -4.14 -15.23 18.80
CA THR A 65 -5.46 -14.95 19.36
C THR A 65 -6.28 -16.22 19.56
N ALA A 66 -6.21 -17.17 18.62
CA ALA A 66 -6.89 -18.46 18.73
C ALA A 66 -6.33 -19.31 19.88
N LYS A 67 -5.00 -19.30 20.06
CA LYS A 67 -4.33 -19.93 21.20
C LYS A 67 -4.77 -19.29 22.53
N ASP A 68 -4.77 -17.97 22.61
CA ASP A 68 -5.22 -17.23 23.81
C ASP A 68 -6.69 -17.53 24.14
N ALA A 69 -7.53 -17.68 23.12
CA ALA A 69 -8.95 -18.01 23.25
C ALA A 69 -9.21 -19.51 23.45
N ASN A 70 -8.17 -20.36 23.49
CA ASN A 70 -8.26 -21.82 23.62
C ASN A 70 -9.09 -22.49 22.51
N ILE A 71 -9.09 -21.89 21.31
CA ILE A 71 -9.77 -22.43 20.12
C ILE A 71 -8.81 -23.39 19.41
N THR A 72 -9.12 -24.69 19.45
CA THR A 72 -8.28 -25.75 18.86
C THR A 72 -8.85 -26.32 17.56
N THR A 73 -10.06 -25.93 17.18
CA THR A 73 -10.76 -26.44 15.98
C THR A 73 -10.52 -25.57 14.74
N LEU A 74 -9.84 -24.45 14.88
CA LEU A 74 -9.61 -23.53 13.76
C LEU A 74 -8.42 -24.03 12.94
N ASP A 75 -8.73 -24.55 11.75
CA ASP A 75 -7.71 -24.94 10.76
C ASP A 75 -7.37 -23.73 9.88
N LEU A 76 -6.11 -23.32 9.91
CA LEU A 76 -5.57 -22.18 9.15
C LEU A 76 -4.67 -22.63 8.00
N THR A 77 -4.60 -23.94 7.72
CA THR A 77 -3.71 -24.51 6.69
C THR A 77 -4.04 -23.94 5.31
N ASP A 78 -5.32 -23.93 4.93
CA ASP A 78 -5.76 -23.37 3.64
C ASP A 78 -5.45 -21.86 3.53
N LEU A 79 -5.55 -21.14 4.65
CA LEU A 79 -5.22 -19.71 4.71
C LEU A 79 -3.72 -19.49 4.51
N HIS A 80 -2.88 -20.31 5.13
CA HIS A 80 -1.43 -20.30 4.92
C HIS A 80 -1.05 -20.54 3.46
N HIS A 81 -1.67 -21.54 2.83
CA HIS A 81 -1.43 -21.88 1.42
C HIS A 81 -1.84 -20.73 0.50
N ALA A 82 -2.98 -20.07 0.78
CA ALA A 82 -3.44 -18.92 0.02
C ALA A 82 -2.48 -17.72 0.14
N VAL A 83 -1.95 -17.45 1.34
CA VAL A 83 -0.98 -16.37 1.56
C VAL A 83 0.34 -16.65 0.86
N GLN A 84 0.84 -17.90 0.88
CA GLN A 84 2.04 -18.30 0.14
C GLN A 84 1.86 -18.14 -1.38
N ALA A 85 0.73 -18.61 -1.93
CA ALA A 85 0.43 -18.44 -3.34
C ALA A 85 0.34 -16.95 -3.74
N PHE A 86 -0.19 -16.10 -2.85
CA PHE A 86 -0.21 -14.66 -3.05
C PHE A 86 1.20 -14.04 -3.00
N GLU A 87 2.06 -14.48 -2.08
CA GLU A 87 3.45 -14.01 -2.00
C GLU A 87 4.24 -14.35 -3.27
N GLU A 88 4.08 -15.57 -3.79
CA GLU A 88 4.69 -15.98 -5.07
C GLU A 88 4.19 -15.13 -6.24
N ALA A 89 2.87 -14.91 -6.34
CA ALA A 89 2.30 -14.05 -7.37
C ALA A 89 2.77 -12.59 -7.23
N ALA A 90 2.87 -12.08 -6.00
CA ALA A 90 3.35 -10.73 -5.72
C ALA A 90 4.81 -10.52 -6.15
N LYS A 91 5.67 -11.54 -5.98
CA LYS A 91 7.06 -11.52 -6.47
C LYS A 91 7.10 -11.41 -7.99
N LEU A 92 6.29 -12.20 -8.69
CA LEU A 92 6.21 -12.17 -10.16
C LEU A 92 5.74 -10.80 -10.69
N VAL A 93 4.72 -10.21 -10.07
CA VAL A 93 4.23 -8.88 -10.45
C VAL A 93 5.28 -7.81 -10.18
N GLY A 94 6.00 -7.90 -9.07
CA GLY A 94 7.11 -7.00 -8.75
C GLY A 94 8.24 -7.05 -9.78
N GLU A 95 8.57 -8.24 -10.30
CA GLU A 95 9.57 -8.43 -11.36
C GLU A 95 9.12 -7.84 -12.70
N GLN A 96 7.82 -7.94 -13.03
CA GLN A 96 7.25 -7.39 -14.27
C GLN A 96 7.04 -5.88 -14.25
N ALA A 97 6.79 -5.30 -13.06
CA ALA A 97 6.60 -3.87 -12.87
C ALA A 97 7.92 -3.06 -12.85
N MET A 98 9.07 -3.73 -12.81
CA MET A 98 10.36 -3.08 -13.03
C MET A 98 10.43 -2.63 -14.49
N PRO A 99 10.61 -1.32 -14.77
CA PRO A 99 10.61 -0.84 -16.14
C PRO A 99 11.67 -1.60 -16.93
N SER A 100 11.23 -2.21 -18.02
CA SER A 100 12.07 -2.81 -19.05
C SER A 100 13.04 -1.75 -19.56
N SER A 101 14.16 -1.61 -18.86
CA SER A 101 15.28 -0.79 -19.28
C SER A 101 15.89 -1.45 -20.52
N SER A 102 15.38 -1.02 -21.68
CA SER A 102 16.04 -1.03 -22.98
C SER A 102 16.65 -2.37 -23.43
N SER A 103 15.84 -3.26 -23.99
CA SER A 103 16.29 -4.20 -25.03
C SER A 103 16.12 -3.57 -26.42
N SER A 104 16.85 -2.47 -26.68
CA SER A 104 17.10 -2.00 -28.04
C SER A 104 18.34 -2.70 -28.59
N SER A 105 18.20 -3.97 -28.98
CA SER A 105 19.17 -4.65 -29.85
C SER A 105 18.91 -4.22 -31.29
N SER A 106 19.49 -3.10 -31.71
CA SER A 106 19.61 -2.77 -33.13
C SER A 106 20.64 -3.69 -33.77
N SER A 107 20.18 -4.81 -34.31
CA SER A 107 20.92 -5.64 -35.26
C SER A 107 21.07 -4.87 -36.58
N SER A 108 22.17 -4.14 -36.72
CA SER A 108 22.59 -3.59 -38.00
C SER A 108 23.13 -4.71 -38.89
N SER A 109 22.26 -5.30 -39.69
CA SER A 109 22.59 -6.13 -40.86
C SER A 109 23.02 -5.23 -42.01
N SER A 110 24.32 -4.99 -42.15
CA SER A 110 24.92 -4.44 -43.36
C SER A 110 25.24 -5.59 -44.32
N SER A 111 24.38 -5.73 -45.34
CA SER A 111 24.51 -6.60 -46.49
C SER A 111 25.63 -6.13 -47.44
N SER A 112 26.20 -7.12 -48.13
CA SER A 112 27.27 -7.13 -49.13
C SER A 112 27.27 -6.04 -50.20
#